data_AF-A0AAW1IXM7-F1
#
_entry.id   AF-A0AAW1IXM7-F1
#
_cell.length_a   1.000
_cell.length_b   1.000
_cell.length_c   1.000
_cell.angle_alpha   90.00
_cell.angle_beta   90.00
_cell.angle_gamma   90.00
#
_symmetry.space_group_name_H-M   'P 1'
#
loop_
_entity.id
_entity.type
_entity.pdbx_description
1 polymer ?
#
loop_
_entity_poly.entity_id
_entity_poly.type
_entity_poly.pdbx_seq_one_letter_code
_entity_poly.pdbx_strand_id
1 'polypeptide(L)'
;MQNTGKFAVAGMLVLNLISTINNCGRWLPTMQNTGKFAVAGINLVYNLSLTDLAEQQKLQWYSNDQDVKMCVMKGKDEENCQNYIRIMAKSAQGRLLVCGTNSFKPVCREYNILTGNYSMEKEKPGQALCPYDPHHNSTAIYVGTFNERIKLYLPRRPIEF
;
A
#
# COMPACT_ATOMS: atom_id res chain seq x y z
N MET A 1 -3.32 -37.05 -26.51
CA MET A 1 -4.60 -36.33 -26.41
C MET A 1 -4.43 -35.23 -25.38
N GLN A 2 -4.70 -33.99 -25.81
CA GLN A 2 -4.29 -32.76 -25.14
C GLN A 2 -5.09 -32.48 -23.86
N ASN A 3 -4.39 -31.93 -22.88
CA ASN A 3 -4.81 -31.68 -21.51
C ASN A 3 -5.56 -30.33 -21.43
N THR A 4 -6.85 -30.31 -21.76
CA THR A 4 -7.70 -29.11 -21.85
C THR A 4 -8.22 -28.60 -20.49
N GLY A 5 -7.92 -29.27 -19.38
CA GLY A 5 -8.45 -28.91 -18.05
C GLY A 5 -7.64 -27.91 -17.22
N LYS A 6 -6.37 -27.63 -17.56
CA LYS A 6 -5.50 -26.74 -16.75
C LYS A 6 -5.58 -25.26 -17.11
N PHE A 7 -6.04 -24.92 -18.32
CA PHE A 7 -6.12 -23.53 -18.79
C PHE A 7 -7.33 -22.76 -18.22
N ALA A 8 -8.43 -23.46 -17.89
CA ALA A 8 -9.62 -22.83 -17.34
C ALA A 8 -9.41 -22.31 -15.90
N VAL A 9 -8.64 -23.04 -15.08
CA VAL A 9 -8.39 -22.66 -13.67
C VAL A 9 -7.42 -21.47 -13.58
N ALA A 10 -6.40 -21.43 -14.45
CA ALA A 10 -5.49 -20.29 -14.54
C ALA A 10 -6.20 -19.02 -15.04
N GLY A 11 -7.10 -19.15 -16.02
CA GLY A 11 -7.91 -18.02 -16.51
C GLY A 11 -8.85 -17.44 -15.44
N MET A 12 -9.42 -18.29 -14.58
CA MET A 12 -10.34 -17.87 -13.52
C MET A 12 -9.62 -17.17 -12.34
N LEU A 13 -8.38 -17.58 -12.03
CA LEU A 13 -7.51 -16.89 -11.06
C LEU A 13 -7.04 -15.53 -11.59
N VAL A 14 -6.66 -15.45 -12.87
CA VAL A 14 -6.27 -14.19 -13.52
C VAL A 14 -7.46 -13.23 -13.60
N LEU A 15 -8.68 -13.70 -13.89
CA LEU A 15 -9.88 -12.85 -13.88
C LEU A 15 -10.28 -12.37 -12.47
N ASN A 16 -10.09 -13.19 -11.43
CA ASN A 16 -10.32 -12.76 -10.04
C ASN A 16 -9.25 -11.80 -9.53
N LEU A 17 -8.00 -11.93 -10.00
CA LEU A 17 -6.95 -10.93 -9.78
C LEU A 17 -7.23 -9.65 -10.58
N ILE A 18 -7.69 -9.75 -11.83
CA ILE A 18 -8.04 -8.59 -12.66
C ILE A 18 -9.26 -7.85 -12.08
N SER A 19 -10.26 -8.56 -11.55
CA SER A 19 -11.41 -7.92 -10.89
C SER A 19 -11.04 -7.24 -9.57
N THR A 20 -10.02 -7.70 -8.85
CA THR A 20 -9.41 -6.97 -7.72
C THR A 20 -8.47 -5.84 -8.18
N ILE A 21 -7.84 -5.97 -9.35
CA ILE A 21 -6.99 -4.95 -9.98
C ILE A 21 -7.79 -3.76 -10.54
N ASN A 22 -9.07 -3.95 -10.88
CA ASN A 22 -9.92 -2.85 -11.36
C ASN A 22 -10.15 -1.75 -10.30
N ASN A 23 -9.82 -2.00 -9.03
CA ASN A 23 -9.83 -1.02 -7.93
C ASN A 23 -8.43 -0.54 -7.51
N CYS A 24 -7.37 -0.89 -8.24
CA CYS A 24 -6.00 -0.53 -7.86
C CYS A 24 -5.65 0.90 -8.27
N GLY A 25 -5.93 1.84 -7.37
CA GLY A 25 -5.28 3.15 -7.35
C GLY A 25 -3.76 3.01 -7.28
N ARG A 26 -3.06 3.79 -8.14
CA ARG A 26 -1.62 4.09 -8.19
C ARG A 26 -0.68 3.13 -7.44
N TRP A 27 -0.05 2.23 -8.20
CA TRP A 27 0.94 1.25 -7.75
C TRP A 27 2.27 1.87 -7.29
N LEU A 28 2.85 1.37 -6.20
CA LEU A 28 4.23 1.61 -5.78
C LEU A 28 5.04 0.31 -5.88
N PRO A 29 5.85 0.11 -6.93
CA PRO A 29 6.72 -1.05 -7.00
C PRO A 29 7.87 -0.89 -6.01
N THR A 30 7.96 -1.77 -5.02
CA THR A 30 9.22 -1.97 -4.27
C THR A 30 9.86 -3.26 -4.74
N MET A 31 10.89 -3.13 -5.59
CA MET A 31 11.67 -4.26 -6.07
C MET A 31 12.61 -4.74 -4.94
N GLN A 32 12.50 -5.99 -4.54
CA GLN A 32 13.46 -6.62 -3.64
C GLN A 32 14.37 -7.54 -4.46
N ASN A 33 15.67 -7.55 -4.16
CA ASN A 33 16.70 -8.36 -4.86
C ASN A 33 16.57 -9.88 -4.61
N THR A 34 15.40 -10.36 -4.22
CA THR A 34 15.12 -11.72 -3.71
C THR A 34 14.06 -12.47 -4.52
N GLY A 35 13.75 -12.04 -5.74
CA GLY A 35 12.71 -12.68 -6.56
C GLY A 35 11.29 -12.40 -6.06
N LYS A 36 11.10 -11.36 -5.25
CA LYS A 36 9.81 -10.93 -4.70
C LYS A 36 9.59 -9.45 -4.95
N PHE A 37 8.33 -9.05 -5.13
CA PHE A 37 7.95 -7.65 -5.18
C PHE A 37 6.71 -7.41 -4.32
N ALA A 38 6.71 -6.29 -3.59
CA ALA A 38 5.57 -5.92 -2.78
C ALA A 38 4.73 -4.85 -3.47
N VAL A 39 3.42 -4.98 -3.32
CA VAL A 39 2.42 -4.16 -3.98
C VAL A 39 1.40 -3.70 -2.95
N ALA A 40 1.14 -2.40 -2.92
CA ALA A 40 0.20 -1.81 -1.98
C ALA A 40 -1.13 -1.45 -2.66
N GLY A 41 -2.22 -1.49 -1.90
CA GLY A 41 -3.55 -1.11 -2.36
C GLY A 41 -4.42 -0.55 -1.24
N ILE A 42 -5.72 -0.73 -1.36
CA ILE A 42 -6.70 -0.29 -0.35
C ILE A 42 -6.74 -1.31 0.78
N ASN A 43 -6.45 -0.86 2.01
CA ASN A 43 -6.39 -1.65 3.24
C ASN A 43 -5.39 -2.82 3.23
N LEU A 44 -4.51 -2.92 2.24
CA LEU A 44 -3.67 -4.10 2.08
C LEU A 44 -2.33 -3.84 1.41
N VAL A 45 -1.42 -4.78 1.66
CA VAL A 45 -0.12 -4.92 1.00
C VAL A 45 0.08 -6.40 0.67
N TYR A 46 0.34 -6.71 -0.60
CA TYR A 46 0.69 -8.03 -1.08
C TYR A 46 2.21 -8.17 -1.24
N ASN A 47 2.73 -9.34 -0.88
CA ASN A 47 4.06 -9.78 -1.25
C ASN A 47 3.91 -10.88 -2.30
N LEU A 48 4.33 -10.59 -3.51
CA LEU A 48 4.15 -11.47 -4.66
C LEU A 48 5.50 -12.02 -5.11
N SER A 49 5.47 -13.26 -5.58
CA SER A 49 6.61 -13.87 -6.28
C SER A 49 6.80 -13.22 -7.65
N LEU A 50 8.04 -12.89 -8.02
CA LEU A 50 8.36 -12.31 -9.33
C LEU A 50 8.23 -13.33 -10.48
N THR A 51 8.27 -14.63 -10.20
CA THR A 51 8.29 -15.66 -11.25
C THR A 51 6.91 -16.01 -11.78
N ASP A 52 5.91 -16.04 -10.90
CA ASP A 52 4.57 -16.56 -11.17
C ASP A 52 3.44 -15.68 -10.60
N LEU A 53 3.79 -14.52 -10.03
CA LEU A 53 2.84 -13.59 -9.38
C LEU A 53 2.03 -14.23 -8.24
N ALA A 54 2.48 -15.37 -7.71
CA ALA A 54 1.79 -16.04 -6.63
C ALA A 54 1.86 -15.20 -5.35
N GLU A 55 0.71 -15.07 -4.66
CA GLU A 55 0.63 -14.47 -3.33
C GLU A 55 1.47 -15.30 -2.36
N GLN A 56 2.57 -14.71 -1.89
CA GLN A 56 3.39 -15.32 -0.84
C GLN A 56 2.81 -14.96 0.52
N GLN A 57 2.49 -13.68 0.70
CA GLN A 57 1.99 -13.13 1.95
C GLN A 57 1.12 -11.91 1.70
N LYS A 58 0.27 -11.60 2.68
CA LYS A 58 -0.54 -10.39 2.71
C LYS A 58 -0.47 -9.73 4.09
N LEU A 59 -0.40 -8.41 4.08
CA LEU A 59 -0.61 -7.57 5.25
C LEU A 59 -1.94 -6.85 5.06
N GLN A 60 -2.87 -7.06 6.00
CA GLN A 60 -4.14 -6.33 6.06
C GLN A 60 -4.01 -5.20 7.07
N TRP A 61 -4.39 -4.00 6.66
CA TRP A 61 -4.36 -2.81 7.47
C TRP A 61 -5.54 -1.89 7.14
N TYR A 62 -6.67 -2.20 7.77
CA TYR A 62 -7.87 -1.36 7.74
C TYR A 62 -7.73 -0.19 8.73
N SER A 63 -8.42 0.91 8.42
CA SER A 63 -8.70 1.94 9.41
C SER A 63 -9.58 1.38 10.53
N ASN A 64 -9.49 1.97 11.73
CA ASN A 64 -10.42 1.62 12.79
C ASN A 64 -11.83 2.21 12.51
N ASP A 65 -12.85 1.55 13.03
CA ASP A 65 -14.25 1.93 12.78
C ASP A 65 -14.59 3.35 13.21
N GLN A 66 -13.92 3.86 14.26
CA GLN A 66 -14.15 5.22 14.76
C GLN A 66 -13.66 6.27 13.76
N ASP A 67 -12.48 6.08 13.18
CA ASP A 67 -11.89 6.96 12.18
C ASP A 67 -12.68 6.88 10.86
N VAL A 68 -13.17 5.70 10.46
CA VAL A 68 -14.07 5.53 9.30
C VAL A 68 -15.37 6.30 9.53
N LYS A 69 -16.05 6.08 10.66
CA LYS A 69 -17.29 6.80 11.01
C LYS A 69 -17.07 8.30 11.05
N MET A 70 -15.99 8.76 11.65
CA MET A 70 -15.64 10.19 11.71
C MET A 70 -15.38 10.79 10.33
N CYS A 71 -14.72 10.04 9.44
CA CYS A 71 -14.50 10.44 8.06
C CYS A 71 -15.82 10.64 7.30
N VAL A 72 -16.74 9.68 7.41
CA VAL A 72 -18.06 9.75 6.77
C VAL A 72 -18.90 10.88 7.37
N MET A 73 -18.91 11.05 8.69
CA MET A 73 -19.61 12.16 9.37
C MET A 73 -19.09 13.54 8.94
N LYS A 74 -17.84 13.64 8.47
CA LYS A 74 -17.26 14.85 7.88
C LYS A 74 -17.63 15.06 6.40
N GLY A 75 -18.52 14.23 5.86
CA GLY A 75 -19.06 14.36 4.50
C GLY A 75 -18.19 13.74 3.40
N LYS A 76 -17.35 12.76 3.73
CA LYS A 76 -16.58 11.99 2.74
C LYS A 76 -17.33 10.70 2.35
N ASP A 77 -17.16 10.28 1.11
CA ASP A 77 -17.72 9.01 0.63
C ASP A 77 -17.10 7.83 1.38
N GLU A 78 -17.88 6.79 1.64
CA GLU A 78 -17.43 5.59 2.37
C GLU A 78 -16.23 4.90 1.69
N GLU A 79 -16.19 4.91 0.36
CA GLU A 79 -15.06 4.39 -0.42
C GLU A 79 -13.77 5.18 -0.14
N ASN A 80 -13.87 6.51 -0.04
CA ASN A 80 -12.73 7.38 0.26
C ASN A 80 -12.28 7.28 1.72
N CYS A 81 -13.15 6.77 2.61
CA CYS A 81 -12.85 6.57 4.02
C CYS A 81 -12.12 5.24 4.32
N GLN A 82 -11.53 4.58 3.33
CA GLN A 82 -10.64 3.44 3.53
C GLN A 82 -9.19 3.87 3.83
N ASN A 83 -8.33 2.90 4.16
CA ASN A 83 -6.90 3.14 4.30
C ASN A 83 -6.18 2.89 2.97
N TYR A 84 -5.89 3.95 2.22
CA TYR A 84 -5.14 3.84 0.97
C TYR A 84 -3.65 3.85 1.29
N ILE A 85 -2.95 2.77 0.99
CA ILE A 85 -1.50 2.71 1.21
C ILE A 85 -0.79 3.54 0.14
N ARG A 86 -0.01 4.53 0.57
CA ARG A 86 0.60 5.55 -0.30
C ARG A 86 2.12 5.59 -0.25
N ILE A 87 2.73 4.94 0.74
CA ILE A 87 4.17 4.90 0.91
C ILE A 87 4.56 3.53 1.42
N MET A 88 5.59 2.97 0.81
CA MET A 88 6.22 1.74 1.24
C MET A 88 7.72 1.85 1.03
N ALA A 89 8.50 1.61 2.08
CA ALA A 89 9.95 1.66 2.00
C ALA A 89 10.58 0.64 2.93
N LYS A 90 11.66 0.00 2.48
CA LYS A 90 12.46 -0.90 3.31
C LYS A 90 13.59 -0.12 3.96
N SER A 91 13.73 -0.25 5.27
CA SER A 91 14.83 0.36 6.02
C SER A 91 16.11 -0.47 5.85
N ALA A 92 17.26 0.14 6.17
CA ALA A 92 18.54 -0.55 6.11
C ALA A 92 18.64 -1.73 7.08
N GLN A 93 17.88 -1.70 8.18
CA GLN A 93 17.84 -2.77 9.20
C GLN A 93 16.79 -3.84 8.85
N GLY A 94 16.24 -3.83 7.63
CA GLY A 94 15.30 -4.84 7.17
C GLY A 94 13.88 -4.68 7.71
N ARG A 95 13.51 -3.49 8.21
CA ARG A 95 12.12 -3.16 8.56
C ARG A 95 11.38 -2.66 7.31
N LEU A 96 10.05 -2.81 7.31
CA LEU A 96 9.18 -2.24 6.29
C LEU A 96 8.38 -1.08 6.89
N LEU A 97 8.62 0.12 6.38
CA LEU A 97 7.81 1.30 6.66
C LEU A 97 6.66 1.36 5.68
N VAL A 98 5.43 1.43 6.18
CA VAL A 98 4.20 1.54 5.38
C VAL A 98 3.39 2.72 5.90
N CYS A 99 2.97 3.63 5.03
CA CYS A 99 2.06 4.72 5.39
C CYS A 99 0.82 4.72 4.51
N GLY A 100 -0.32 5.03 5.11
CA GLY A 100 -1.59 5.13 4.41
C GLY A 100 -2.42 6.31 4.87
N THR A 101 -3.47 6.63 4.10
CA THR A 101 -4.37 7.76 4.36
C THR A 101 -5.21 7.56 5.62
N ASN A 102 -5.47 6.29 5.98
CA ASN A 102 -6.22 5.85 7.15
C ASN A 102 -7.46 6.71 7.41
N SER A 103 -8.41 6.73 6.45
CA SER A 103 -9.66 7.49 6.53
C SER A 103 -9.46 9.00 6.73
N PHE A 104 -8.64 9.64 5.89
CA PHE A 104 -8.27 11.05 6.04
C PHE A 104 -7.64 11.38 7.41
N LYS A 105 -6.92 10.42 7.99
CA LYS A 105 -6.12 10.59 9.21
C LYS A 105 -4.83 9.80 9.04
N PRO A 106 -3.85 10.32 8.28
CA PRO A 106 -2.71 9.55 7.82
C PRO A 106 -1.87 9.01 8.98
N VAL A 107 -1.44 7.75 8.84
CA VAL A 107 -0.66 7.01 9.82
C VAL A 107 0.48 6.27 9.11
N CYS A 108 1.59 6.07 9.81
CA CYS A 108 2.70 5.24 9.37
C CYS A 108 2.98 4.13 10.38
N ARG A 109 3.24 2.91 9.90
CA ARG A 109 3.65 1.76 10.69
C ARG A 109 4.99 1.21 10.24
N GLU A 110 5.80 0.78 11.19
CA GLU A 110 7.03 0.01 10.94
C GLU A 110 6.76 -1.45 11.27
N TYR A 111 7.03 -2.32 10.31
CA TYR A 111 6.89 -3.78 10.45
C TYR A 111 8.25 -4.45 10.43
N ASN A 112 8.46 -5.40 11.33
CA ASN A 112 9.50 -6.41 11.16
C ASN A 112 9.08 -7.38 10.05
N ILE A 113 9.98 -7.66 9.11
CA ILE A 113 9.76 -8.62 8.01
C ILE A 113 10.89 -9.66 7.92
N LEU A 114 11.77 -9.73 8.92
CA LEU A 114 12.92 -10.65 8.92
C LEU A 114 12.50 -12.10 9.19
N THR A 115 11.45 -12.30 9.97
CA THR A 115 10.91 -13.63 10.34
C THR A 115 9.98 -14.21 9.27
N GLY A 116 9.95 -13.61 8.08
CA GLY A 116 8.97 -13.90 7.05
C GLY A 116 7.67 -13.16 7.29
N ASN A 117 7.10 -13.13 8.49
CA ASN A 117 5.81 -12.49 8.74
C ASN A 117 5.89 -10.98 9.00
N TYR A 118 4.78 -10.27 8.78
CA TYR A 118 4.64 -8.86 9.15
C TYR A 118 4.29 -8.74 10.64
N SER A 119 5.21 -8.22 11.44
CA SER A 119 4.95 -7.89 12.86
C SER A 119 5.05 -6.38 13.08
N MET A 120 3.96 -5.74 13.50
CA MET A 120 3.95 -4.28 13.75
C MET A 120 4.79 -3.96 14.99
N GLU A 121 5.84 -3.16 14.82
CA GLU A 121 6.73 -2.75 15.91
C GLU A 121 6.39 -1.35 16.42
N LYS A 122 6.03 -0.43 15.51
CA LYS A 122 5.74 0.97 15.84
C LYS A 122 4.64 1.52 14.96
N GLU A 123 3.86 2.43 15.54
CA GLU A 123 2.90 3.28 14.84
C GLU A 123 3.21 4.75 15.17
N LYS A 124 3.16 5.62 14.17
CA LYS A 124 3.35 7.06 14.34
C LYS A 124 2.39 7.86 13.46
N PRO A 125 2.04 9.09 13.87
CA PRO A 125 1.26 9.98 13.04
C PRO A 125 1.93 10.21 11.68
N GLY A 126 1.15 10.15 10.60
CA GLY A 126 1.62 10.22 9.21
C GLY A 126 1.45 11.59 8.56
N GLN A 127 1.03 12.61 9.32
CA GLN A 127 0.87 13.97 8.80
C GLN A 127 2.19 14.48 8.22
N ALA A 128 2.10 15.21 7.10
CA ALA A 128 3.23 15.66 6.29
C ALA A 128 4.10 14.55 5.64
N LEU A 129 3.93 13.29 6.03
CA LEU A 129 4.58 12.15 5.38
C LEU A 129 3.70 11.55 4.29
N CYS A 130 2.42 11.35 4.60
CA CYS A 130 1.41 10.72 3.75
C CYS A 130 0.25 11.70 3.50
N PRO A 131 -0.35 11.73 2.29
CA PRO A 131 -1.52 12.56 2.03
C PRO A 131 -2.73 12.12 2.88
N TYR A 132 -3.63 13.05 3.13
CA TYR A 132 -4.93 12.77 3.75
C TYR A 132 -5.92 12.19 2.74
N ASP A 133 -6.01 12.86 1.58
CA ASP A 133 -6.93 12.49 0.52
C ASP A 133 -6.31 11.40 -0.37
N PRO A 134 -7.00 10.26 -0.61
CA PRO A 134 -6.49 9.19 -1.47
C PRO A 134 -6.26 9.62 -2.93
N HIS A 135 -6.99 10.64 -3.40
CA HIS A 135 -6.87 11.19 -4.76
C HIS A 135 -5.80 12.26 -4.87
N HIS A 136 -5.15 12.64 -3.76
CA HIS A 136 -4.09 13.63 -3.80
C HIS A 136 -2.91 13.09 -4.62
N ASN A 137 -2.62 13.75 -5.73
CA ASN A 137 -1.41 13.50 -6.51
C ASN A 137 -0.21 13.82 -5.64
N SER A 138 0.54 12.82 -5.21
CA SER A 138 1.73 13.01 -4.38
C SER A 138 2.75 11.94 -4.72
N THR A 139 4.02 12.25 -4.49
CA THR A 139 5.11 11.27 -4.54
C THR A 139 5.95 11.41 -3.28
N ALA A 140 6.51 10.31 -2.79
CA ALA A 140 7.31 10.31 -1.59
C ALA A 140 8.66 9.65 -1.86
N ILE A 141 9.73 10.21 -1.29
CA ILE A 141 11.06 9.63 -1.36
C ILE A 141 11.50 9.26 0.06
N TYR A 142 11.92 8.01 0.22
CA TYR A 142 12.55 7.52 1.45
C TYR A 142 14.07 7.59 1.32
N VAL A 143 14.73 8.23 2.28
CA VAL A 143 16.19 8.37 2.33
C VAL A 143 16.70 7.68 3.58
N GLY A 144 17.41 6.56 3.43
CA GLY A 144 17.78 5.65 4.52
C GLY A 144 19.27 5.55 4.88
N THR A 145 20.14 6.40 4.32
CA THR A 145 21.60 6.24 4.48
C THR A 145 22.16 6.77 5.80
N PHE A 146 21.67 7.91 6.32
CA PHE A 146 22.20 8.52 7.56
C PHE A 146 21.15 9.13 8.49
N ASN A 147 19.90 9.28 8.03
CA ASN A 147 18.77 9.76 8.82
C ASN A 147 17.51 9.36 8.07
N GLU A 148 16.87 8.27 8.50
CA GLU A 148 15.66 7.70 7.90
C GLU A 148 14.56 8.78 7.83
N ARG A 149 14.36 9.33 6.64
CA ARG A 149 13.41 10.43 6.41
C ARG A 149 12.57 10.15 5.18
N ILE A 150 11.27 10.39 5.30
CA ILE A 150 10.35 10.50 4.17
C ILE A 150 10.22 11.97 3.81
N LYS A 151 10.35 12.29 2.52
CA LYS A 151 9.96 13.59 1.97
C LYS A 151 8.76 13.40 1.04
N LEU A 152 7.65 14.06 1.38
CA LEU A 152 6.46 14.11 0.54
C LEU A 152 6.56 15.30 -0.41
N TYR A 153 6.38 15.03 -1.69
CA TYR A 153 6.33 16.03 -2.76
C TYR A 153 4.90 16.11 -3.28
N LEU A 154 4.33 17.30 -3.17
CA LEU A 154 3.03 17.64 -3.73
C LEU A 154 3.26 18.43 -5.02
N PRO A 155 2.50 18.16 -6.11
CA PRO A 155 2.51 19.02 -7.28
C PRO A 155 2.14 20.42 -6.83
N ARG A 156 2.85 21.43 -7.34
CA ARG A 156 2.45 22.83 -7.10
C ARG A 156 1.02 22.98 -7.61
N ARG A 157 0.15 23.57 -6.77
CA ARG A 157 -1.19 23.99 -7.23
C ARG A 157 -0.99 24.82 -8.52
N PRO A 158 -1.73 24.57 -9.60
CA PRO A 158 -1.72 25.44 -10.76
C PRO A 158 -1.98 26.88 -10.29
N ILE A 159 -1.15 27.81 -10.73
CA ILE A 159 -1.46 29.23 -10.59
C ILE A 159 -2.56 29.47 -11.63
N GLU A 160 -3.80 29.57 -11.18
CA GLU A 160 -4.86 30.13 -12.01
C GLU A 160 -4.53 31.61 -12.20
N PHE A 161 -4.34 32.02 -13.46
CA PHE A 161 -4.16 33.42 -13.86
C PHE A 161 -5.50 34.02 -14.26
#